data_AF-A0A328WTQ7-F1
#
_entry.id   AF-A0A328WTQ7-F1
#
_cell.length_a   1.000
_cell.length_b   1.000
_cell.length_c   1.000
_cell.angle_alpha   90.00
_cell.angle_beta   90.00
_cell.angle_gamma   90.00
#
_symmetry.space_group_name_H-M   'P 1'
#
loop_
_entity.id
_entity.type
_entity.pdbx_description
1 polymer ?
#
loop_
_entity_poly.entity_id
_entity_poly.type
_entity_poly.pdbx_seq_one_letter_code
_entity_poly.pdbx_strand_id
1 'polypeptide(L)'
;MNFFKFTSVLSMLFLFSFCSFGQVGINTTNPLSTLDLNGNLSIKVLTLNGGNSVAAATIINDGVYISLDPRNNTSDFYSLPNPVNVPGRVYFIRNITDFDTAKLSIQGSSRFFPKNSSSGSFTLDLPPNAINKTIILVSDGFNWTYYN
;
A
#
# COMPACT_ATOMS: atom_id res chain seq x y z
N MET A 1 41.70 9.80 34.30
CA MET A 1 41.58 9.64 32.83
C MET A 1 42.41 10.72 32.18
N ASN A 2 43.42 10.40 31.37
CA ASN A 2 44.29 11.42 30.79
C ASN A 2 43.46 12.33 29.88
N PHE A 3 43.74 13.63 29.88
CA PHE A 3 42.99 14.66 29.16
C PHE A 3 42.67 14.26 27.70
N PHE A 4 43.64 13.64 27.01
CA PHE A 4 43.49 13.09 25.66
C PHE A 4 42.45 11.98 25.51
N LYS A 5 42.29 11.10 26.50
CA LYS A 5 41.25 10.04 26.48
C LYS A 5 39.87 10.63 26.77
N PHE A 6 39.79 11.63 27.63
CA PHE A 6 38.54 12.32 27.94
C PHE A 6 38.01 13.10 26.72
N THR A 7 38.88 13.82 26.02
CA THR A 7 38.50 14.55 24.79
C THR A 7 38.16 13.61 23.64
N SER A 8 38.87 12.49 23.47
CA SER A 8 38.56 11.48 22.46
C SER A 8 37.20 10.82 22.69
N VAL A 9 36.87 10.48 23.94
CA VAL A 9 35.56 9.91 24.30
C VAL A 9 34.45 10.94 24.11
N LEU A 10 34.67 12.20 24.51
CA LEU A 10 33.72 13.29 24.33
C LEU A 10 33.46 13.62 22.84
N SER A 11 34.49 13.54 21.99
CA SER A 11 34.36 13.70 20.54
C SER A 11 33.58 12.56 19.90
N MET A 12 33.80 11.31 20.34
CA MET A 12 33.05 10.14 19.86
C MET A 12 31.57 10.19 20.29
N LEU A 13 31.29 10.67 21.51
CA LEU A 13 29.93 10.91 22.01
C LEU A 13 29.19 12.03 21.25
N PHE A 14 29.89 13.07 20.80
CA PHE A 14 29.30 14.12 19.95
C PHE A 14 29.02 13.64 18.52
N LEU A 15 29.82 12.71 17.99
CA LEU A 15 29.63 12.12 16.66
C LEU A 15 28.44 11.14 16.59
N PHE A 16 28.07 10.52 17.72
CA PHE A 16 26.85 9.69 17.83
C PHE A 16 25.56 10.52 18.03
N SER A 17 25.67 11.82 18.36
CA SER A 17 24.53 12.69 18.66
C SER A 17 23.87 13.31 17.41
N PHE A 18 24.39 13.01 16.21
CA PHE A 18 23.61 13.18 15.00
C PHE A 18 22.61 12.04 14.95
N CYS A 19 21.48 12.24 15.61
CA CYS A 19 20.21 11.68 15.22
C CYS A 19 20.04 11.95 13.72
N SER A 20 20.55 11.05 12.88
CA SER A 20 20.18 11.03 11.47
C SER A 20 18.68 10.83 11.47
N PHE A 21 17.92 11.88 11.19
CA PHE A 21 16.58 11.71 10.67
C PHE A 21 16.66 10.59 9.64
N GLY A 22 15.80 9.57 9.77
CA GLY A 22 15.87 8.29 9.07
C GLY A 22 15.67 8.41 7.56
N GLN A 23 16.55 9.16 6.92
CA GLN A 23 16.61 9.37 5.50
C GLN A 23 17.33 8.19 4.88
N VAL A 24 16.65 7.51 3.98
CA VAL A 24 17.17 6.39 3.20
C VAL A 24 17.30 6.88 1.77
N GLY A 25 18.51 7.32 1.42
CA GLY A 25 18.90 7.57 0.04
C GLY A 25 19.51 6.31 -0.58
N ILE A 26 18.98 5.86 -1.72
CA ILE A 26 19.60 4.81 -2.54
C ILE A 26 20.09 5.44 -3.84
N ASN A 27 21.39 5.26 -4.12
CA ASN A 27 22.06 5.83 -5.28
C ASN A 27 22.04 7.39 -5.34
N THR A 28 21.94 8.04 -4.19
CA THR A 28 22.07 9.49 -4.03
C THR A 28 22.70 9.79 -2.67
N THR A 29 23.57 10.80 -2.61
CA THR A 29 24.14 11.31 -1.36
C THR A 29 23.35 12.49 -0.79
N ASN A 30 22.43 13.04 -1.58
CA ASN A 30 21.65 14.22 -1.24
C ASN A 30 20.14 13.92 -1.44
N PRO A 31 19.51 13.10 -0.57
CA PRO A 31 18.10 12.79 -0.68
C PRO A 31 17.21 14.05 -0.63
N LEU A 32 16.23 14.14 -1.54
CA LEU A 32 15.23 15.22 -1.56
C LEU A 32 13.98 14.90 -0.73
N SER A 33 13.83 13.63 -0.34
CA SER A 33 12.77 13.11 0.52
C SER A 33 13.33 12.09 1.51
N THR A 34 12.59 11.77 2.57
CA THR A 34 13.02 10.81 3.60
C THR A 34 13.32 9.43 3.01
N LEU A 35 12.57 8.99 2.00
CA LEU A 35 12.96 7.88 1.15
C LEU A 35 13.19 8.45 -0.24
N ASP A 36 14.42 8.33 -0.75
CA ASP A 36 14.80 8.81 -2.08
C ASP A 36 15.55 7.71 -2.82
N LEU A 37 15.08 7.38 -4.03
CA LEU A 37 15.61 6.33 -4.88
C LEU A 37 15.96 6.95 -6.23
N ASN A 38 17.24 7.16 -6.48
CA ASN A 38 17.72 7.63 -7.78
C ASN A 38 17.98 6.42 -8.71
N GLY A 39 16.91 5.69 -9.02
CA GLY A 39 16.93 4.45 -9.79
C GLY A 39 15.53 3.85 -9.95
N ASN A 40 15.45 2.55 -10.23
CA ASN A 40 14.18 1.84 -10.35
C ASN A 40 13.70 1.33 -8.98
N LEU A 41 12.40 1.47 -8.69
CA LEU A 41 11.76 0.84 -7.55
C LEU A 41 11.08 -0.48 -7.99
N SER A 42 11.62 -1.61 -7.52
CA SER A 42 10.92 -2.89 -7.59
C SER A 42 10.11 -3.11 -6.32
N ILE A 43 8.82 -3.32 -6.47
CA ILE A 43 7.90 -3.63 -5.37
C ILE A 43 7.45 -5.09 -5.44
N LYS A 44 7.04 -5.64 -4.30
CA LYS A 44 6.46 -6.98 -4.25
C LYS A 44 5.17 -7.03 -5.05
N VAL A 45 5.15 -7.96 -6.01
CA VAL A 45 3.97 -8.34 -6.79
C VAL A 45 3.36 -9.59 -6.15
N LEU A 46 2.06 -9.55 -5.90
CA LEU A 46 1.29 -10.66 -5.35
C LEU A 46 0.15 -11.01 -6.31
N THR A 47 -0.09 -12.30 -6.53
CA THR A 47 -1.28 -12.77 -7.25
C THR A 47 -2.18 -13.50 -6.27
N LEU A 48 -3.46 -13.12 -6.23
CA LEU A 48 -4.43 -13.66 -5.29
C LEU A 48 -5.62 -14.24 -6.02
N ASN A 49 -6.14 -15.34 -5.48
CA ASN A 49 -7.45 -15.88 -5.83
C ASN A 49 -8.49 -15.38 -4.84
N GLY A 50 -9.68 -15.08 -5.34
CA GLY A 50 -10.73 -14.50 -4.52
C GLY A 50 -11.63 -15.55 -3.90
N GLY A 51 -12.45 -15.09 -2.93
CA GLY A 51 -13.49 -15.90 -2.32
C GLY A 51 -14.83 -15.71 -3.01
N ASN A 52 -15.67 -16.73 -3.04
CA ASN A 52 -16.99 -16.69 -3.69
C ASN A 52 -18.04 -15.80 -2.97
N SER A 53 -17.70 -15.19 -1.85
CA SER A 53 -18.60 -14.33 -1.06
C SER A 53 -17.81 -13.35 -0.20
N VAL A 54 -18.47 -12.31 0.31
CA VAL A 54 -17.84 -11.33 1.22
C VAL A 54 -17.29 -12.00 2.48
N ALA A 55 -18.00 -13.00 3.03
CA ALA A 55 -17.57 -13.72 4.23
C ALA A 55 -16.35 -14.63 3.98
N ALA A 56 -16.16 -15.07 2.72
CA ALA A 56 -15.03 -15.88 2.30
C ALA A 56 -13.94 -15.07 1.57
N ALA A 57 -14.02 -13.73 1.59
CA ALA A 57 -13.15 -12.87 0.81
C ALA A 57 -11.68 -13.07 1.18
N THR A 58 -10.82 -13.14 0.16
CA THR A 58 -9.37 -13.28 0.38
C THR A 58 -8.80 -11.97 0.90
N ILE A 59 -8.15 -12.02 2.07
CA ILE A 59 -7.60 -10.83 2.72
C ILE A 59 -6.35 -10.34 1.96
N ILE A 60 -6.29 -9.04 1.67
CA ILE A 60 -5.13 -8.35 1.11
C ILE A 60 -4.36 -7.67 2.25
N ASN A 61 -3.28 -8.26 2.73
CA ASN A 61 -2.48 -7.71 3.84
C ASN A 61 -0.97 -7.60 3.54
N ASP A 62 -0.56 -7.92 2.31
CA ASP A 62 0.83 -8.06 1.89
C ASP A 62 0.99 -7.66 0.42
N GLY A 63 2.17 -7.15 0.07
CA GLY A 63 2.47 -6.63 -1.26
C GLY A 63 2.05 -5.18 -1.49
N VAL A 64 2.45 -4.63 -2.63
CA VAL A 64 2.07 -3.28 -3.08
C VAL A 64 1.33 -3.36 -4.41
N TYR A 65 1.81 -4.19 -5.34
CA TYR A 65 1.09 -4.51 -6.57
C TYR A 65 0.35 -5.84 -6.41
N ILE A 66 -0.97 -5.81 -6.52
CA ILE A 66 -1.84 -6.95 -6.30
C ILE A 66 -2.58 -7.29 -7.61
N SER A 67 -2.27 -8.47 -8.15
CA SER A 67 -2.98 -9.09 -9.27
C SER A 67 -4.13 -9.92 -8.71
N LEU A 68 -5.36 -9.59 -9.07
CA LEU A 68 -6.56 -10.32 -8.71
C LEU A 68 -6.91 -11.28 -9.85
N ASP A 69 -6.96 -12.57 -9.53
CA ASP A 69 -7.31 -13.68 -10.41
C ASP A 69 -8.65 -14.28 -9.94
N PRO A 70 -9.79 -13.57 -10.14
CA PRO A 70 -11.11 -14.15 -9.90
C PRO A 70 -11.34 -15.33 -10.87
N ARG A 71 -12.00 -16.39 -10.44
CA ARG A 71 -12.13 -17.63 -11.24
C ARG A 71 -13.57 -18.06 -11.43
N ASN A 72 -13.75 -19.05 -12.32
CA ASN A 72 -14.96 -19.86 -12.47
C ASN A 72 -16.21 -19.11 -12.94
N ASN A 73 -16.08 -18.03 -13.71
CA ASN A 73 -17.23 -17.23 -14.14
C ASN A 73 -18.00 -16.63 -12.94
N THR A 74 -17.35 -16.52 -11.78
CA THR A 74 -17.91 -15.92 -10.57
C THR A 74 -17.21 -14.61 -10.24
N SER A 75 -18.00 -13.64 -9.77
CA SER A 75 -17.41 -12.44 -9.19
C SER A 75 -16.83 -12.77 -7.82
N ASP A 76 -15.51 -12.84 -7.72
CA ASP A 76 -14.84 -13.18 -6.47
C ASP A 76 -14.48 -11.94 -5.64
N PHE A 77 -14.51 -12.10 -4.32
CA PHE A 77 -14.29 -11.06 -3.34
C PHE A 77 -12.89 -11.11 -2.73
N TYR A 78 -12.35 -9.91 -2.51
CA TYR A 78 -11.07 -9.65 -1.87
C TYR A 78 -11.25 -8.55 -0.83
N SER A 79 -10.66 -8.70 0.35
CA SER A 79 -10.92 -7.83 1.48
C SER A 79 -9.70 -7.00 1.86
N LEU A 80 -9.81 -5.68 1.79
CA LEU A 80 -8.81 -4.76 2.31
C LEU A 80 -8.91 -4.66 3.84
N PRO A 81 -7.79 -4.39 4.54
CA PRO A 81 -7.81 -4.15 5.97
C PRO A 81 -8.59 -2.87 6.27
N ASN A 82 -9.02 -2.74 7.52
CA ASN A 82 -9.65 -1.51 8.00
C ASN A 82 -8.66 -0.34 7.80
N PRO A 83 -9.01 0.71 7.02
CA PRO A 83 -8.11 1.81 6.70
C PRO A 83 -7.62 2.58 7.94
N VAL A 84 -8.40 2.59 9.02
CA VAL A 84 -8.02 3.20 10.31
C VAL A 84 -6.75 2.57 10.89
N ASN A 85 -6.53 1.28 10.63
CA ASN A 85 -5.35 0.55 11.12
C ASN A 85 -4.14 0.67 10.18
N VAL A 86 -4.31 1.24 8.98
CA VAL A 86 -3.27 1.35 7.96
C VAL A 86 -3.27 2.72 7.25
N PRO A 87 -3.24 3.85 7.99
CA PRO A 87 -3.26 5.18 7.39
C PRO A 87 -2.07 5.37 6.42
N GLY A 88 -2.33 5.96 5.25
CA GLY A 88 -1.31 6.21 4.22
C GLY A 88 -0.88 4.98 3.42
N ARG A 89 -1.44 3.78 3.68
CA ARG A 89 -1.12 2.59 2.90
C ARG A 89 -1.60 2.72 1.46
N VAL A 90 -0.75 2.32 0.51
CA VAL A 90 -1.01 2.37 -0.93
C VAL A 90 -0.99 0.98 -1.53
N TYR A 91 -1.94 0.70 -2.41
CA TYR A 91 -1.94 -0.48 -3.27
C TYR A 91 -2.15 -0.08 -4.73
N PHE A 92 -1.47 -0.79 -5.64
CA PHE A 92 -1.84 -0.89 -7.04
C PHE A 92 -2.57 -2.21 -7.22
N ILE A 93 -3.83 -2.17 -7.63
CA ILE A 93 -4.65 -3.38 -7.75
C ILE A 93 -5.15 -3.52 -9.18
N ARG A 94 -5.00 -4.71 -9.75
CA ARG A 94 -5.45 -5.03 -11.10
C ARG A 94 -6.22 -6.34 -11.12
N ASN A 95 -7.41 -6.33 -11.70
CA ASN A 95 -8.02 -7.55 -12.20
C ASN A 95 -7.28 -8.00 -13.46
N ILE A 96 -6.61 -9.15 -13.39
CA ILE A 96 -5.79 -9.67 -14.49
C ILE A 96 -6.56 -10.57 -15.45
N THR A 97 -7.83 -10.85 -15.15
CA THR A 97 -8.68 -11.68 -16.01
C THR A 97 -9.44 -10.84 -17.03
N ASP A 98 -9.94 -11.51 -18.06
CA ASP A 98 -10.72 -10.89 -19.15
C ASP A 98 -12.20 -11.31 -19.14
N PHE A 99 -12.62 -12.09 -18.13
CA PHE A 99 -13.95 -12.67 -18.05
C PHE A 99 -14.68 -12.35 -16.74
N ASP A 100 -13.95 -12.35 -15.63
CA ASP A 100 -14.53 -12.31 -14.30
C ASP A 100 -14.33 -10.95 -13.62
N THR A 101 -15.33 -10.48 -12.88
CA THR A 101 -15.22 -9.24 -12.09
C THR A 101 -14.62 -9.54 -10.73
N ALA A 102 -13.49 -8.92 -10.41
CA ALA A 102 -12.99 -8.91 -9.03
C ALA A 102 -13.77 -7.87 -8.20
N LYS A 103 -14.13 -8.22 -6.97
CA LYS A 103 -14.87 -7.35 -6.06
C LYS A 103 -14.05 -7.06 -4.82
N LEU A 104 -13.83 -5.80 -4.52
CA LEU A 104 -13.21 -5.40 -3.26
C LEU A 104 -14.27 -5.18 -2.20
N SER A 105 -13.97 -5.62 -0.98
CA SER A 105 -14.66 -5.30 0.26
C SER A 105 -13.66 -4.73 1.27
N ILE A 106 -14.16 -4.20 2.38
CA ILE A 106 -13.33 -3.64 3.46
C ILE A 106 -13.68 -4.37 4.75
N GLN A 107 -12.67 -4.69 5.55
CA GLN A 107 -12.88 -5.14 6.92
C GLN A 107 -13.38 -3.97 7.77
N GLY A 108 -14.56 -4.10 8.36
CA GLY A 108 -15.19 -3.07 9.18
C GLY A 108 -16.24 -2.25 8.41
N SER A 109 -16.44 -1.00 8.81
CA SER A 109 -17.54 -0.13 8.36
C SER A 109 -17.11 1.04 7.46
N SER A 110 -15.83 1.09 7.08
CA SER A 110 -15.30 2.09 6.15
C SER A 110 -15.82 1.89 4.72
N ARG A 111 -15.61 2.89 3.86
CA ARG A 111 -16.09 2.89 2.48
C ARG A 111 -14.97 3.17 1.47
N PHE A 112 -15.25 2.81 0.23
CA PHE A 112 -14.50 3.22 -0.95
C PHE A 112 -15.03 4.55 -1.46
N PHE A 113 -14.16 5.53 -1.68
CA PHE A 113 -14.50 6.80 -2.33
C PHE A 113 -13.70 6.95 -3.62
N PRO A 114 -14.34 7.26 -4.77
CA PRO A 114 -13.59 7.62 -5.97
C PRO A 114 -12.91 8.97 -5.80
N LYS A 115 -11.79 9.18 -6.51
CA LYS A 115 -11.00 10.42 -6.52
C LYS A 115 -11.79 11.73 -6.69
N ASN A 116 -13.01 11.67 -7.25
CA ASN A 116 -13.83 12.81 -7.62
C ASN A 116 -15.24 12.81 -6.97
N SER A 117 -15.49 12.01 -5.92
CA SER A 117 -16.79 12.01 -5.23
C SER A 117 -16.68 11.93 -3.72
N SER A 118 -17.64 12.55 -3.05
CA SER A 118 -17.91 12.40 -1.61
C SER A 118 -18.98 11.33 -1.32
N SER A 119 -19.40 10.56 -2.33
CA SER A 119 -20.30 9.41 -2.15
C SER A 119 -19.49 8.13 -2.21
N GLY A 120 -19.51 7.36 -1.12
CA GLY A 120 -18.75 6.11 -1.01
C GLY A 120 -19.60 4.84 -1.02
N SER A 121 -18.96 3.71 -1.32
CA SER A 121 -19.58 2.37 -1.38
C SER A 121 -18.88 1.38 -0.44
N PHE A 122 -19.58 0.32 -0.04
CA PHE A 122 -18.99 -0.75 0.78
C PHE A 122 -18.26 -1.81 -0.05
N THR A 123 -18.58 -1.89 -1.34
CA THR A 123 -17.90 -2.75 -2.31
C THR A 123 -17.46 -1.95 -3.53
N LEU A 124 -16.41 -2.42 -4.19
CA LEU A 124 -15.91 -1.83 -5.43
C LEU A 124 -15.65 -2.93 -6.45
N ASP A 125 -16.31 -2.84 -7.60
CA ASP A 125 -16.15 -3.78 -8.69
C ASP A 125 -15.00 -3.35 -9.61
N LEU A 126 -14.09 -4.28 -9.90
CA LEU A 126 -13.01 -4.17 -10.87
C LEU A 126 -13.36 -5.11 -12.03
N PRO A 127 -14.18 -4.63 -12.99
CA PRO A 127 -14.65 -5.45 -14.10
C PRO A 127 -13.49 -5.87 -15.02
N PRO A 128 -13.64 -6.98 -15.76
CA PRO A 128 -12.58 -7.50 -16.61
C PRO A 128 -12.25 -6.58 -17.79
N ASN A 129 -13.17 -5.77 -18.30
CA ASN A 129 -12.94 -4.96 -19.50
C ASN A 129 -13.60 -3.58 -19.43
N ALA A 130 -13.42 -2.86 -18.31
CA ALA A 130 -13.91 -1.49 -18.20
C ALA A 130 -13.06 -0.64 -17.23
N ILE A 131 -13.52 0.59 -17.01
CA ILE A 131 -13.00 1.47 -15.97
C ILE A 131 -12.96 0.71 -14.64
N ASN A 132 -11.93 0.96 -13.83
CA ASN A 132 -11.60 0.24 -12.60
C ASN A 132 -10.95 -1.14 -12.79
N LYS A 133 -10.69 -1.65 -14.01
CA LYS A 133 -9.88 -2.89 -14.17
C LYS A 133 -8.56 -2.79 -13.41
N THR A 134 -7.96 -1.60 -13.40
CA THR A 134 -6.80 -1.26 -12.57
C THR A 134 -7.10 0.02 -11.80
N ILE A 135 -6.73 0.03 -10.52
CA ILE A 135 -6.87 1.18 -9.64
C ILE A 135 -5.64 1.34 -8.73
N ILE A 136 -5.43 2.56 -8.27
CA ILE A 136 -4.59 2.85 -7.11
C ILE A 136 -5.53 3.08 -5.93
N LEU A 137 -5.22 2.50 -4.78
CA LEU A 137 -5.96 2.68 -3.53
C LEU A 137 -5.04 3.30 -2.50
N VAL A 138 -5.55 4.32 -1.80
CA VAL A 138 -4.84 5.01 -0.71
C VAL A 138 -5.75 5.09 0.50
N SER A 139 -5.25 4.64 1.65
CA SER A 139 -5.94 4.83 2.92
C SER A 139 -5.73 6.26 3.41
N ASP A 140 -6.82 6.99 3.68
CA ASP A 140 -6.78 8.32 4.30
C ASP A 140 -6.81 8.26 5.85
N GLY A 141 -6.79 7.06 6.43
CA GLY A 141 -6.92 6.82 7.86
C GLY A 141 -8.37 6.66 8.36
N PHE A 142 -9.38 6.76 7.49
CA PHE A 142 -10.79 6.49 7.80
C PHE A 142 -11.47 5.63 6.73
N ASN A 143 -11.11 5.84 5.47
CA ASN A 143 -11.68 5.25 4.28
C ASN A 143 -10.57 4.91 3.27
N TRP A 144 -10.97 4.21 2.21
CA TRP A 144 -10.11 3.95 1.06
C TRP A 144 -10.51 4.87 -0.09
N THR A 145 -9.60 5.72 -0.55
CA THR A 145 -9.80 6.52 -1.77
C THR A 145 -9.17 5.78 -2.95
N TYR A 146 -9.87 5.72 -4.08
CA TYR A 146 -9.37 5.04 -5.28
C TYR A 146 -9.25 5.97 -6.51
N TYR A 147 -8.26 5.65 -7.34
CA TYR A 147 -7.93 6.36 -8.56
C TYR A 147 -7.94 5.36 -9.73
N ASN A 148 -8.74 5.66 -10.74
CA ASN A 148 -8.93 4.89 -11.97
C ASN A 148 -8.56 5.70 -13.22
#